data_AF-A0A3G8R081-F1
#
_entry.id   AF-A0A3G8R081-F1
#
_cell.length_a   1.000
_cell.length_b   1.000
_cell.length_c   1.000
_cell.angle_alpha   90.00
_cell.angle_beta   90.00
_cell.angle_gamma   90.00
#
_symmetry.space_group_name_H-M   'P 1'
#
loop_
_entity.id
_entity.type
_entity.pdbx_description
1 polymer ?
#
loop_
_entity_poly.entity_id
_entity_poly.type
_entity_poly.pdbx_seq_one_letter_code
_entity_poly.pdbx_strand_id
1 'polypeptide(L)'
;MRKRTTGQSETVGTEVQGEETQYAENQYAENQYAESPDVQSKTFGASGHVLMCRCEEVSIAQMEQACRMGVDTVRQLKMATRVTMGACQGRVCRQLVESWFYNQVPAARREAELLSQRPPVRPVTFGQLAEGGSP
;
A
#
# COMPACT_ATOMS: atom_id res chain seq x y z
N MET A 1 -43.89 -29.48 37.18
CA MET A 1 -44.10 -30.81 36.53
C MET A 1 -43.32 -30.80 35.21
N ARG A 2 -42.02 -31.12 35.18
CA ARG A 2 -41.40 -32.41 34.74
C ARG A 2 -42.15 -33.05 33.54
N LYS A 3 -41.51 -33.38 32.41
CA LYS A 3 -40.52 -34.47 32.19
C LYS A 3 -39.91 -34.33 30.76
N ARG A 4 -38.57 -34.32 30.59
CA ARG A 4 -37.63 -35.42 30.21
C ARG A 4 -37.51 -35.69 28.68
N THR A 5 -36.31 -35.49 28.08
CA THR A 5 -35.37 -36.46 27.41
C THR A 5 -35.95 -37.20 26.18
N THR A 6 -35.31 -37.44 25.02
CA THR A 6 -33.91 -37.69 24.58
C THR A 6 -33.91 -37.89 23.05
N GLY A 7 -32.74 -37.80 22.37
CA GLY A 7 -32.46 -38.44 21.06
C GLY A 7 -31.93 -37.48 19.99
N GLN A 8 -30.61 -37.23 19.90
CA GLN A 8 -29.67 -37.92 18.99
C GLN A 8 -30.15 -37.98 17.52
N SER A 9 -29.53 -37.18 16.65
CA SER A 9 -29.28 -37.59 15.27
C SER A 9 -27.81 -37.35 14.96
N GLU A 10 -27.22 -38.37 14.36
CA GLU A 10 -25.80 -38.61 14.18
C GLU A 10 -25.22 -37.68 13.12
N THR A 11 -24.16 -36.96 13.46
CA THR A 11 -23.31 -36.31 12.46
C THR A 11 -22.40 -37.37 11.86
N VAL A 12 -22.69 -37.78 10.62
CA VAL A 12 -21.76 -38.56 9.80
C VAL A 12 -20.54 -37.68 9.54
N GLY A 13 -19.43 -38.00 10.22
CA GLY A 13 -18.14 -37.39 9.99
C GLY A 13 -17.71 -37.66 8.55
N THR A 14 -17.60 -36.60 7.77
CA THR A 14 -16.72 -36.61 6.61
C THR A 14 -15.46 -35.90 7.07
N GLU A 15 -14.43 -36.69 7.38
CA GLU A 15 -13.08 -36.23 7.65
C GLU A 15 -12.55 -35.59 6.37
N VAL A 16 -12.72 -34.27 6.25
CA VAL A 16 -11.92 -33.48 5.33
C VAL A 16 -10.73 -33.02 6.16
N GLN A 17 -9.61 -33.71 5.97
CA GLN A 17 -8.33 -33.39 6.58
C GLN A 17 -8.08 -31.89 6.40
N GLY A 18 -8.11 -31.16 7.52
CA GLY A 18 -7.78 -29.76 7.56
C GLY A 18 -6.31 -29.63 7.22
N GLU A 19 -6.02 -29.29 5.97
CA GLU A 19 -4.73 -28.73 5.61
C GLU A 19 -4.66 -27.36 6.30
N GLU A 20 -4.13 -27.36 7.52
CA GLU A 20 -3.68 -26.17 8.22
C GLU A 20 -2.77 -25.41 7.24
N THR A 21 -3.25 -24.28 6.72
CA THR A 21 -2.35 -23.34 6.04
C THR A 21 -1.52 -22.69 7.13
N GLN A 22 -0.47 -23.40 7.51
CA GLN A 22 0.64 -22.91 8.30
C GLN A 22 1.36 -21.88 7.43
N TYR A 23 0.84 -20.65 7.40
CA TYR A 23 1.65 -19.50 7.05
C TYR A 23 2.75 -19.45 8.10
N ALA A 24 3.87 -20.06 7.73
CA ALA A 24 5.05 -20.21 8.56
C ALA A 24 5.36 -18.87 9.25
N GLU A 25 5.58 -18.95 10.56
CA GLU A 25 6.18 -17.88 11.35
C GLU A 25 7.35 -17.32 10.55
N ASN A 26 7.22 -16.06 10.16
CA ASN A 26 8.09 -15.45 9.18
C ASN A 26 9.54 -15.49 9.66
N GLN A 27 10.36 -16.28 8.97
CA GLN A 27 11.77 -16.53 9.21
C GLN A 27 12.66 -15.31 8.82
N TYR A 28 12.06 -14.12 8.66
CA TYR A 28 12.74 -12.88 8.31
C TYR A 28 13.51 -12.25 9.48
N ALA A 29 13.65 -12.94 10.60
CA ALA A 29 14.47 -12.50 11.73
C ALA A 29 15.98 -12.49 11.40
N GLU A 30 16.42 -13.23 10.38
CA GLU A 30 17.83 -13.28 9.94
C GLU A 30 18.07 -12.49 8.65
N ASN A 31 17.38 -11.36 8.45
CA ASN A 31 17.74 -10.50 7.34
C ASN A 31 19.02 -9.74 7.71
N GLN A 32 20.16 -10.21 7.20
CA GLN A 32 21.52 -9.64 7.26
C GLN A 32 21.66 -8.15 6.86
N TYR A 33 20.56 -7.48 6.55
CA TYR A 33 20.47 -6.02 6.33
C TYR A 33 19.92 -5.26 7.55
N ALA A 34 19.46 -5.93 8.60
CA ALA A 34 18.93 -5.28 9.80
C ALA A 34 20.03 -4.70 10.70
N GLU A 35 21.27 -5.20 10.57
CA GLU A 35 22.41 -4.86 11.42
C GLU A 35 23.38 -3.85 10.79
N SER A 36 23.08 -3.32 9.60
CA SER A 36 23.86 -2.19 9.07
C SER A 36 23.52 -0.92 9.87
N PRO A 37 24.53 -0.13 10.32
CA PRO A 37 24.33 1.05 11.17
C PRO A 37 23.45 2.15 10.55
N ASP A 38 23.10 2.01 9.26
CA ASP A 38 22.27 2.91 8.48
C ASP A 38 20.75 2.60 8.58
N VAL A 39 20.36 1.48 9.19
CA VAL A 39 18.94 1.04 9.26
C VAL A 39 18.17 1.71 10.41
N GLN A 40 18.85 2.26 11.40
CA GLN A 40 18.21 2.90 12.54
C GLN A 40 18.55 4.39 12.60
N SER A 41 17.51 5.21 12.37
CA SER A 41 17.47 6.68 12.40
C SER A 41 17.75 7.38 11.06
N LYS A 42 16.66 7.88 10.45
CA LYS A 42 16.33 9.33 10.34
C LYS A 42 16.92 9.96 9.08
N THR A 43 16.00 10.42 8.23
CA THR A 43 16.20 11.04 6.90
C THR A 43 16.70 10.05 5.84
N PHE A 44 16.00 9.96 4.70
CA PHE A 44 16.63 9.51 3.46
C PHE A 44 17.86 10.40 3.27
N GLY A 45 19.05 9.85 3.55
CA GLY A 45 20.26 10.64 3.72
C GLY A 45 20.55 11.51 2.51
N ALA A 46 20.58 12.83 2.75
CA ALA A 46 21.34 13.89 2.06
C ALA A 46 21.34 13.96 0.52
N SER A 47 20.57 13.16 -0.18
CA SER A 47 20.40 13.26 -1.62
C SER A 47 18.95 13.64 -1.91
N GLY A 48 18.70 14.95 -1.93
CA GLY A 48 17.45 15.51 -2.44
C GLY A 48 17.09 15.02 -3.86
N HIS A 49 18.01 14.33 -4.53
CA HIS A 49 17.87 13.67 -5.82
C HIS A 49 17.22 12.28 -5.78
N VAL A 50 17.00 11.66 -4.61
CA VAL A 50 16.33 10.35 -4.55
C VAL A 50 14.93 10.47 -5.15
N LEU A 51 14.66 9.70 -6.19
CA LEU A 51 13.37 9.67 -6.86
C LEU A 51 12.38 8.84 -6.07
N MET A 52 11.34 9.49 -5.54
CA MET A 52 10.21 8.81 -4.95
C MET A 52 9.26 8.25 -6.01
N CYS A 53 9.07 8.98 -7.13
CA CYS A 53 8.23 8.55 -8.25
C CYS A 53 9.05 8.37 -9.51
N ARG A 54 9.20 7.13 -9.98
CA ARG A 54 9.92 6.85 -11.24
C ARG A 54 9.17 7.38 -12.47
N CYS A 55 7.85 7.29 -12.50
CA CYS A 55 7.08 7.66 -13.70
C CYS A 55 6.96 9.16 -13.93
N GLU A 56 7.01 9.95 -12.86
CA GLU A 56 6.87 11.41 -12.89
C GLU A 56 8.18 12.10 -12.50
N GLU A 57 9.23 11.32 -12.28
CA GLU A 57 10.56 11.78 -11.88
C GLU A 57 10.54 12.72 -10.65
N VAL A 58 9.62 12.45 -9.72
CA VAL A 58 9.45 13.24 -8.50
C VAL A 58 10.45 12.79 -7.45
N SER A 59 11.29 13.72 -7.01
CA SER A 59 12.28 13.54 -5.95
C SER A 59 11.73 13.83 -4.56
N ILE A 60 12.42 13.32 -3.53
CA ILE A 60 12.11 13.64 -2.13
C ILE A 60 12.21 15.16 -1.89
N ALA A 61 13.20 15.86 -2.45
CA ALA A 61 13.33 17.30 -2.28
C ALA A 61 12.12 18.09 -2.80
N GLN A 62 11.51 17.64 -3.90
CA GLN A 62 10.28 18.26 -4.42
C GLN A 62 9.09 18.03 -3.50
N MET A 63 8.99 16.86 -2.88
CA MET A 63 7.94 16.56 -1.91
C MET A 63 8.12 17.36 -0.62
N GLU A 64 9.35 17.50 -0.12
CA GLU A 64 9.65 18.36 1.02
C GLU A 64 9.34 19.83 0.73
N GLN A 65 9.64 20.30 -0.47
CA GLN A 65 9.29 21.66 -0.89
C GLN A 65 7.78 21.86 -0.88
N ALA A 66 7.00 20.88 -1.36
CA ALA A 66 5.55 20.94 -1.30
C ALA A 66 5.03 20.96 0.15
N CYS A 67 5.63 20.18 1.07
CA CYS A 67 5.32 20.25 2.50
C CYS A 67 5.61 21.64 3.09
N ARG A 68 6.74 22.26 2.74
CA ARG A 68 7.08 23.65 3.16
C ARG A 68 6.10 24.69 2.63
N MET A 69 5.44 24.42 1.51
CA MET A 69 4.38 25.28 0.95
C MET A 69 3.02 25.10 1.65
N GLY A 70 2.92 24.26 2.68
CA GLY A 70 1.71 24.10 3.49
C GLY A 70 0.75 23.02 3.02
N VAL A 71 1.23 22.05 2.22
CA VAL A 71 0.46 20.84 1.91
C VAL A 71 0.17 20.07 3.20
N ASP A 72 -1.11 19.73 3.40
CA ASP A 72 -1.63 19.14 4.63
C ASP A 72 -2.31 17.77 4.39
N THR A 73 -2.46 17.35 3.13
CA THR A 73 -2.97 16.01 2.79
C THR A 73 -2.14 15.36 1.68
N VAL A 74 -2.13 14.02 1.64
CA VAL A 74 -1.47 13.26 0.56
C VAL A 74 -2.08 13.61 -0.81
N ARG A 75 -3.39 13.91 -0.86
CA ARG A 75 -4.07 14.37 -2.08
C ARG A 75 -3.50 15.70 -2.55
N GLN A 76 -3.32 16.66 -1.65
CA GLN A 76 -2.68 17.93 -1.98
C GLN A 76 -1.23 17.74 -2.44
N LEU A 77 -0.47 16.83 -1.81
CA LEU A 77 0.89 16.48 -2.25
C LEU A 77 0.90 15.92 -3.68
N LYS A 78 -0.02 15.00 -3.98
CA LYS A 78 -0.24 14.47 -5.33
C LYS A 78 -0.54 15.57 -6.34
N MET A 79 -1.43 16.52 -6.01
CA MET A 79 -1.76 17.63 -6.91
C MET A 79 -0.60 18.59 -7.11
N ALA A 80 0.19 18.86 -6.06
CA ALA A 80 1.32 19.78 -6.12
C ALA A 80 2.53 19.21 -6.89
N THR A 81 2.78 17.90 -6.81
CA THR A 81 4.01 17.27 -7.32
C THR A 81 3.80 16.26 -8.45
N ARG A 82 2.54 15.92 -8.75
CA ARG A 82 2.14 14.80 -9.63
C ARG A 82 2.55 13.41 -9.15
N VAL A 83 3.09 13.26 -7.94
CA VAL A 83 3.42 11.94 -7.40
C VAL A 83 2.21 11.01 -7.49
N THR A 84 2.42 9.75 -7.91
CA THR A 84 1.37 8.74 -8.18
C THR A 84 0.52 8.93 -9.45
N MET A 85 0.74 9.97 -10.26
CA MET A 85 -0.06 10.24 -11.47
C MET A 85 0.50 9.65 -12.78
N GLY A 86 1.71 9.10 -12.76
CA GLY A 86 2.35 8.56 -13.97
C GLY A 86 1.74 7.26 -14.47
N ALA A 87 2.32 6.66 -15.52
CA ALA A 87 1.79 5.46 -16.18
C ALA A 87 1.55 4.26 -15.23
N CYS A 88 2.26 4.19 -14.09
CA CYS A 88 2.04 3.15 -13.09
C CYS A 88 0.83 3.41 -12.17
N GLN A 89 0.23 4.61 -12.20
CA GLN A 89 -0.90 5.03 -11.35
C GLN A 89 -0.66 4.77 -9.85
N GLY A 90 0.57 5.03 -9.39
CA GLY A 90 0.93 4.86 -7.98
C GLY A 90 1.20 3.42 -7.54
N ARG A 91 1.15 2.42 -8.43
CA ARG A 91 1.39 1.00 -8.06
C ARG A 91 2.70 0.75 -7.31
N VAL A 92 3.75 1.51 -7.63
CA VAL A 92 5.08 1.34 -7.04
C VAL A 92 5.31 2.29 -5.86
N CYS A 93 4.93 3.56 -6.00
CA CYS A 93 5.33 4.60 -5.06
C CYS A 93 4.25 4.98 -4.03
N ARG A 94 2.98 4.60 -4.21
CA ARG A 94 1.87 5.10 -3.38
C ARG A 94 2.08 4.86 -1.89
N GLN A 95 2.37 3.61 -1.50
CA GLN A 95 2.56 3.26 -0.08
C GLN A 95 3.78 3.98 0.50
N LEU A 96 4.88 4.04 -0.24
CA LEU A 96 6.09 4.73 0.19
C LEU A 96 5.85 6.23 0.40
N VAL A 97 5.09 6.86 -0.50
CA VAL A 97 4.70 8.27 -0.42
C VAL A 97 3.80 8.54 0.77
N GLU A 98 2.79 7.70 1.00
CA GLU A 98 1.88 7.80 2.15
C GLU A 98 2.68 7.67 3.46
N SER A 99 3.51 6.63 3.59
CA SER A 99 4.36 6.42 4.77
C SER A 99 5.35 7.57 4.99
N TRP A 100 6.03 8.03 3.93
CA TRP A 100 6.96 9.15 4.01
C TRP A 100 6.25 10.44 4.44
N PHE A 101 5.09 10.75 3.84
CA PHE A 101 4.37 11.99 4.11
C PHE A 101 3.88 12.07 5.55
N TYR A 102 3.28 11.00 6.09
CA TYR A 102 2.81 11.00 7.48
C TYR A 102 3.93 10.99 8.51
N ASN A 103 5.10 10.44 8.16
CA ASN A 103 6.29 10.58 8.99
C ASN A 103 6.85 12.02 8.95
N GLN A 104 6.75 12.69 7.80
CA GLN A 104 7.27 14.05 7.62
C GLN A 104 6.33 15.13 8.18
N VAL A 105 5.02 14.90 8.13
CA VAL A 105 3.98 15.81 8.62
C VAL A 105 3.03 15.04 9.56
N PRO A 106 3.43 14.78 10.82
CA PRO A 106 2.64 13.95 11.74
C PRO A 106 1.24 14.50 12.05
N ALA A 107 1.06 15.83 11.97
CA ALA A 107 -0.21 16.50 12.18
C ALA A 107 -1.10 16.55 10.93
N ALA A 108 -0.64 15.99 9.79
CA ALA A 108 -1.38 16.03 8.54
C ALA A 108 -2.75 15.39 8.67
N ARG A 109 -3.74 15.99 8.01
CA ARG A 109 -5.08 15.41 7.95
C ARG A 109 -5.07 14.10 7.18
N ARG A 110 -5.50 13.03 7.84
CA ARG A 110 -5.84 11.76 7.19
C ARG A 110 -7.24 11.91 6.60
N GLU A 111 -7.32 12.30 5.32
CA GLU A 111 -8.59 12.24 4.58
C GLU A 111 -9.10 10.79 4.56
N ALA A 112 -10.41 10.61 4.72
CA ALA A 112 -11.06 9.29 4.67
C ALA A 112 -10.85 8.58 3.32
N GLU A 113 -10.57 9.35 2.27
CA GLU A 113 -10.16 8.82 0.97
C GLU A 113 -8.64 8.88 0.83
N LEU A 114 -7.99 7.75 1.08
CA LEU A 114 -6.66 7.45 0.52
C LEU A 114 -6.64 7.70 -0.99
N LEU A 115 -5.46 7.75 -1.59
CA LEU A 115 -5.33 7.91 -3.04
C LEU A 115 -6.16 6.85 -3.79
N SER A 116 -7.31 7.28 -4.33
CA SER A 116 -8.29 6.36 -4.92
C SER A 116 -7.73 5.62 -6.12
N GLN A 117 -8.07 4.33 -6.22
CA GLN A 117 -7.83 3.54 -7.42
C GLN A 117 -9.04 3.67 -8.35
N ARG A 118 -8.78 3.90 -9.63
CA ARG A 118 -9.81 4.05 -10.66
C ARG A 118 -9.53 3.04 -11.78
N PRO A 119 -10.55 2.35 -12.31
CA PRO A 119 -10.40 1.57 -13.54
C PRO A 119 -9.97 2.48 -14.72
N PRO A 120 -9.19 1.96 -15.69
CA PRO A 120 -8.59 0.63 -15.74
C PRO A 120 -7.29 0.54 -14.89
N VAL A 121 -7.07 -0.61 -14.24
CA VAL A 121 -5.91 -0.82 -13.33
C VAL A 121 -4.57 -0.78 -14.09
N ARG A 122 -4.57 -1.20 -15.35
CA ARG A 122 -3.45 -1.05 -16.29
C ARG A 122 -3.91 -0.20 -17.47
N PRO A 123 -3.03 0.60 -18.07
CA PRO A 123 -3.34 1.28 -19.32
C PRO A 123 -3.77 0.26 -20.38
N VAL A 124 -4.89 0.56 -21.04
CA VAL A 124 -5.39 -0.17 -22.20
C VAL A 124 -5.42 0.79 -23.39
N THR A 125 -5.25 0.25 -24.59
CA THR A 125 -5.38 1.07 -25.80
C THR A 125 -6.85 1.37 -26.08
N PHE A 126 -7.12 2.42 -26.86
CA PHE A 126 -8.50 2.72 -27.30
C PHE A 126 -9.11 1.61 -28.15
N GLY A 127 -8.31 0.87 -28.94
CA GLY A 127 -8.77 -0.28 -29.72
C GLY A 127 -9.29 -1.42 -28.83
N GLN A 128 -8.51 -1.81 -27.81
CA GLN A 128 -8.93 -2.82 -26.84
C GLN A 128 -10.21 -2.43 -26.09
N LEU A 129 -10.37 -1.14 -25.78
CA LEU A 129 -11.57 -0.64 -25.12
C LEU A 129 -12.79 -0.70 -26.06
N ALA A 130 -12.61 -0.40 -27.35
CA ALA A 130 -13.68 -0.47 -28.35
C ALA A 130 -14.13 -1.91 -28.63
N GLU A 131 -13.23 -2.89 -28.52
CA GLU A 131 -13.49 -4.33 -28.70
C GLU A 131 -14.06 -5.01 -27.44
N GLY A 132 -14.37 -4.23 -26.39
CA GLY A 132 -15.00 -4.74 -25.17
C GLY A 132 -14.03 -5.38 -24.16
N GLY A 133 -12.73 -5.13 -24.27
CA GLY A 133 -11.72 -5.61 -23.32
C GLY A 133 -11.32 -7.08 -23.51
N SER A 134 -11.57 -7.65 -24.68
CA SER A 134 -11.02 -8.96 -25.06
C SER A 134 -9.49 -8.84 -25.26
N PRO A 135 -8.68 -9.74 -24.68
CA PRO A 135 -7.22 -9.67 -24.77
C PRO A 135 -6.68 -9.90 -26.18
#